data_AF-A0A6N8FSV0-F1
#
_entry.id   AF-A0A6N8FSV0-F1
#
_cell.length_a   1.000
_cell.length_b   1.000
_cell.length_c   1.000
_cell.angle_alpha   90.00
_cell.angle_beta   90.00
_cell.angle_gamma   90.00
#
_symmetry.space_group_name_H-M   'P 1'
#
loop_
_entity.id
_entity.type
_entity.pdbx_description
1 polymer ?
#
loop_
_entity_poly.entity_id
_entity_poly.type
_entity_poly.pdbx_seq_one_letter_code
_entity_poly.pdbx_strand_id
1 'polypeptide(L)'
;MKDTDKRKLLSGLSHAALILNVAVLPVLVPLIILLVTNDTIVRGNAKEAINFAINIFICGVISLLLIFVEGIGIFLLYILALISFFMPLIATIYAVKNIHKPYRYPLIWHFL
;
A
#
# COMPACT_ATOMS: atom_id res chain seq x y z
N MET A 1 -2.34 -9.13 -24.35
CA MET A 1 -2.94 -8.02 -23.55
C MET A 1 -2.39 -6.72 -24.11
N LYS A 2 -3.20 -5.67 -24.32
CA LYS A 2 -2.66 -4.36 -24.74
C LYS A 2 -1.79 -3.82 -23.60
N ASP A 3 -0.71 -3.08 -23.91
CA ASP A 3 0.20 -2.53 -22.89
C ASP A 3 -0.55 -1.69 -21.83
N THR A 4 -1.60 -1.00 -22.25
CA THR A 4 -2.48 -0.23 -21.37
C THR A 4 -3.23 -1.11 -20.35
N ASP A 5 -3.74 -2.26 -20.77
CA ASP A 5 -4.49 -3.17 -19.90
C ASP A 5 -3.55 -3.82 -18.88
N LYS A 6 -2.33 -4.16 -19.32
CA LYS A 6 -1.26 -4.65 -18.44
C LYS A 6 -0.90 -3.63 -17.37
N ARG A 7 -0.74 -2.36 -17.75
CA ARG A 7 -0.44 -1.27 -16.82
C ARG A 7 -1.54 -1.12 -15.78
N LYS A 8 -2.81 -1.08 -16.20
CA LYS A 8 -3.96 -0.97 -15.29
C LYS A 8 -3.99 -2.11 -14.28
N LEU A 9 -3.85 -3.34 -14.78
CA LEU A 9 -3.90 -4.54 -13.96
C LEU A 9 -2.77 -4.55 -12.91
N LEU A 10 -1.52 -4.38 -13.32
CA LEU A 10 -0.38 -4.43 -12.41
C LEU A 10 -0.35 -3.26 -11.43
N SER A 11 -0.75 -2.05 -11.88
CA SER A 11 -0.82 -0.87 -11.00
C SER A 11 -1.92 -1.01 -9.97
N GLY A 12 -3.10 -1.50 -10.37
CA GLY A 12 -4.20 -1.78 -9.45
C GLY A 12 -3.84 -2.89 -8.47
N LEU A 13 -3.25 -3.98 -8.94
CA LEU A 13 -2.88 -5.14 -8.11
C LEU A 13 -1.84 -4.80 -7.04
N SER A 14 -0.93 -3.86 -7.34
CA SER A 14 0.06 -3.37 -6.37
C SER A 14 -0.59 -2.83 -5.08
N HIS A 15 -1.73 -2.14 -5.20
CA HIS A 15 -2.47 -1.61 -4.06
C HIS A 15 -3.54 -2.58 -3.56
N ALA A 16 -4.23 -3.26 -4.47
CA ALA A 16 -5.34 -4.17 -4.12
C ALA A 16 -4.90 -5.33 -3.23
N ALA A 17 -3.67 -5.82 -3.42
CA ALA A 17 -3.10 -6.84 -2.56
C ALA A 17 -3.13 -6.42 -1.09
N LEU A 18 -2.83 -5.16 -0.78
CA LEU A 18 -2.75 -4.66 0.59
C LEU A 18 -4.10 -4.61 1.31
N ILE A 19 -5.22 -4.60 0.57
CA ILE A 19 -6.58 -4.64 1.15
C ILE A 19 -6.82 -5.92 1.94
N LEU A 20 -6.17 -7.02 1.54
CA LEU A 20 -6.33 -8.31 2.22
C LEU A 20 -5.83 -8.28 3.66
N ASN A 21 -4.97 -7.31 4.03
CA ASN A 21 -4.63 -6.88 5.39
C ASN A 21 -4.37 -7.99 6.44
N VAL A 22 -4.05 -9.21 5.99
CA VAL A 22 -3.67 -10.35 6.82
C VAL A 22 -2.18 -10.57 6.63
N ALA A 23 -1.41 -10.16 7.64
CA ALA A 23 0.01 -10.41 7.78
C ALA A 23 0.90 -9.77 6.69
N VAL A 24 2.21 -9.96 6.81
CA VAL A 24 3.28 -9.39 5.96
C VAL A 24 3.19 -9.84 4.49
N LEU A 25 2.45 -10.90 4.20
CA LEU A 25 2.42 -11.56 2.88
C LEU A 25 1.92 -10.68 1.71
N PRO A 26 0.91 -9.79 1.86
CA PRO A 26 0.40 -9.00 0.76
C PRO A 26 1.40 -8.00 0.18
N VAL A 27 2.43 -7.60 0.93
CA VAL A 27 3.51 -6.73 0.40
C VAL A 27 4.39 -7.46 -0.63
N LEU A 28 4.35 -8.79 -0.66
CA LEU A 28 5.09 -9.57 -1.65
C LEU A 28 4.58 -9.32 -3.06
N VAL A 29 3.28 -9.02 -3.22
CA VAL A 29 2.70 -8.74 -4.54
C VAL A 29 3.30 -7.48 -5.17
N PRO A 30 3.24 -6.27 -4.56
CA PRO A 30 3.91 -5.11 -5.12
C PRO A 30 5.43 -5.28 -5.16
N LEU A 31 6.05 -6.04 -4.26
CA LEU A 31 7.49 -6.34 -4.32
C LEU A 31 7.86 -7.14 -5.57
N ILE A 32 7.14 -8.23 -5.86
CA ILE A 32 7.36 -9.03 -7.08
C ILE A 32 7.10 -8.16 -8.31
N ILE A 33 6.00 -7.38 -8.33
CA ILE A 33 5.69 -6.46 -9.43
C ILE A 33 6.84 -5.47 -9.66
N LEU A 34 7.40 -4.88 -8.59
CA LEU A 34 8.51 -3.94 -8.67
C LEU A 34 9.77 -4.53 -9.31
N LEU A 35 10.02 -5.83 -9.08
CA LEU A 35 11.18 -6.56 -9.60
C LEU A 35 11.01 -7.04 -11.04
N VAL A 36 9.79 -7.40 -11.46
CA VAL A 36 9.54 -8.02 -12.78
C VAL A 36 9.11 -7.03 -13.87
N THR A 37 8.68 -5.81 -13.51
CA THR A 37 8.19 -4.83 -14.48
C THR A 37 9.23 -3.74 -14.82
N ASN A 38 9.33 -3.39 -16.10
CA ASN A 38 10.11 -2.25 -16.58
C ASN A 38 9.27 -0.98 -16.79
N ASP A 39 7.94 -1.08 -16.65
CA ASP A 39 7.05 0.07 -16.81
C ASP A 39 7.19 1.02 -15.60
N THR A 40 7.61 2.26 -15.87
CA THR A 40 7.89 3.26 -14.83
C THR A 40 6.65 3.64 -14.01
N ILE A 41 5.45 3.60 -14.59
CA ILE A 41 4.19 3.91 -13.89
C ILE A 41 3.82 2.74 -12.97
N VAL A 42 3.98 1.51 -13.45
CA VAL A 42 3.74 0.31 -12.62
C VAL A 42 4.74 0.26 -11.46
N ARG A 43 6.04 0.49 -11.73
CA ARG A 43 7.07 0.55 -10.69
C ARG A 43 6.77 1.66 -9.67
N GLY A 44 6.28 2.82 -10.11
CA GLY A 44 5.87 3.90 -9.22
C GLY A 44 4.74 3.48 -8.26
N ASN A 45 3.68 2.85 -8.77
CA ASN A 45 2.60 2.34 -7.92
C ASN A 45 3.07 1.24 -6.97
N ALA A 46 3.94 0.34 -7.43
CA ALA A 46 4.50 -0.71 -6.60
C ALA A 46 5.36 -0.16 -5.45
N LYS A 47 6.22 0.84 -5.73
CA LYS A 47 7.01 1.54 -4.69
C LYS A 47 6.12 2.20 -3.64
N GLU A 48 5.08 2.89 -4.08
CA GLU A 48 4.13 3.59 -3.20
C GLU A 48 3.35 2.62 -2.32
N ALA A 49 2.93 1.48 -2.88
CA ALA A 49 2.31 0.39 -2.11
C ALA A 49 3.27 -0.18 -1.05
N ILE A 50 4.55 -0.41 -1.39
CA ILE A 50 5.55 -0.90 -0.44
C ILE A 50 5.83 0.15 0.64
N ASN A 51 6.00 1.42 0.27
CA ASN A 51 6.19 2.52 1.22
C ASN A 51 5.00 2.59 2.19
N PHE A 52 3.77 2.50 1.70
CA PHE A 52 2.58 2.46 2.55
C PHE A 52 2.58 1.28 3.52
N ALA A 53 2.88 0.07 3.05
CA ALA A 53 2.96 -1.12 3.91
C ALA A 53 4.01 -0.96 5.03
N ILE A 54 5.18 -0.40 4.72
CA ILE A 54 6.22 -0.10 5.71
C ILE A 54 5.71 0.91 6.76
N ASN A 55 5.02 1.97 6.33
CA ASN A 55 4.48 2.98 7.24
C ASN A 55 3.40 2.38 8.17
N ILE A 56 2.46 1.60 7.62
CA ILE A 56 1.44 0.90 8.42
C ILE A 56 2.10 -0.05 9.41
N PHE A 57 3.13 -0.79 9.01
CA PHE A 57 3.86 -1.69 9.91
C PHE A 57 4.52 -0.94 11.07
N ILE A 58 5.26 0.13 10.78
CA ILE A 58 5.92 0.96 11.81
C ILE A 58 4.89 1.56 12.77
N CYS A 59 3.82 2.17 12.24
CA CYS A 59 2.73 2.72 13.06
C CYS A 59 2.06 1.65 13.91
N GLY A 60 1.91 0.43 13.39
CA GLY A 60 1.35 -0.71 14.11
C GLY A 60 2.23 -1.14 15.28
N VAL A 61 3.55 -1.24 15.08
CA VAL A 61 4.52 -1.55 16.15
C VAL A 61 4.51 -0.47 17.24
N ILE A 62 4.53 0.81 16.85
CA ILE A 62 4.44 1.93 17.80
C ILE A 62 3.13 1.86 18.59
N SER A 63 2.01 1.60 17.92
CA SER A 63 0.70 1.50 18.58
C SER A 63 0.62 0.30 19.52
N LEU A 64 1.24 -0.84 19.19
CA LEU A 64 1.34 -1.98 20.08
C LEU A 64 2.12 -1.66 21.37
N LEU A 65 3.24 -0.94 21.26
CA LEU A 65 4.01 -0.49 22.43
C LEU A 65 3.20 0.50 23.29
N LEU A 66 2.41 1.36 22.66
CA LEU A 66 1.53 2.31 23.35
C LEU A 66 0.34 1.65 24.05
N ILE A 67 0.06 0.36 23.84
CA ILE A 67 -0.96 -0.36 24.64
C ILE A 67 -0.57 -0.36 26.12
N PHE A 68 0.73 -0.45 26.44
CA PHE A 68 1.21 -0.41 27.82
C PHE A 68 1.03 0.96 28.50
N VAL A 69 0.72 2.01 27.73
CA VAL A 69 0.45 3.37 28.21
C VAL A 69 -1.07 3.56 28.27
N GLU A 70 -1.70 3.11 29.36
CA GLU A 70 -3.14 3.28 29.62
C GLU A 70 -4.07 2.74 28.50
N GLY A 71 -3.59 1.79 27.67
CA GLY A 71 -4.38 1.21 26.59
C GLY A 71 -4.61 2.10 25.37
N ILE A 72 -3.98 3.28 25.27
CA ILE A 72 -4.20 4.22 24.14
C ILE A 72 -3.83 3.60 22.78
N GLY A 73 -2.89 2.66 22.78
CA GLY A 73 -2.49 1.89 21.61
C GLY A 73 -3.65 1.16 20.92
N ILE A 74 -4.68 0.72 21.66
CA ILE A 74 -5.83 0.00 21.10
C ILE A 74 -6.64 0.92 20.17
N PHE A 75 -6.85 2.17 20.58
CA PHE A 75 -7.57 3.16 19.77
C PHE A 75 -6.78 3.51 18.50
N LEU A 76 -5.45 3.65 18.60
CA LEU A 76 -4.59 3.89 17.44
C LEU A 76 -4.60 2.71 16.45
N LEU A 77 -4.56 1.46 16.94
CA LEU A 77 -4.66 0.27 16.10
C LEU A 77 -6.00 0.20 15.35
N TYR A 78 -7.10 0.60 15.99
CA TYR A 78 -8.40 0.66 15.34
C TYR A 78 -8.41 1.68 14.18
N ILE A 79 -7.91 2.89 14.40
CA ILE A 79 -7.78 3.90 13.33
C ILE A 79 -6.88 3.38 12.20
N LEU A 80 -5.74 2.77 12.55
CA LEU A 80 -4.79 2.24 11.59
C LEU A 80 -5.40 1.11 10.74
N ALA A 81 -6.25 0.27 11.32
CA ALA A 81 -6.99 -0.77 10.62
C ALA A 81 -7.93 -0.17 9.55
N LEU A 82 -8.61 0.94 9.86
CA LEU A 82 -9.45 1.64 8.87
C LEU A 82 -8.58 2.25 7.76
N ILE A 83 -7.50 2.94 8.10
CA ILE A 83 -6.59 3.55 7.11
C ILE A 83 -5.99 2.48 6.19
N SER A 84 -5.50 1.38 6.75
CA SER A 84 -4.90 0.27 6.00
C SER A 84 -5.89 -0.46 5.09
N PHE A 85 -7.20 -0.38 5.35
CA PHE A 85 -8.23 -0.88 4.44
C PHE A 85 -8.64 0.13 3.36
N PHE A 86 -8.99 1.36 3.76
CA PHE A 86 -9.58 2.34 2.85
C PHE A 86 -8.56 2.98 1.90
N MET A 87 -7.33 3.25 2.36
CA MET A 87 -6.33 3.91 1.51
C MET A 87 -5.93 3.05 0.30
N PRO A 88 -5.62 1.75 0.45
CA PRO A 88 -5.34 0.89 -0.71
C PRO A 88 -6.52 0.70 -1.65
N LEU A 89 -7.77 0.75 -1.14
CA LEU A 89 -8.96 0.73 -1.99
C LEU A 89 -9.00 1.96 -2.92
N ILE A 90 -8.79 3.16 -2.36
CA ILE A 90 -8.74 4.41 -3.11
C ILE A 90 -7.58 4.38 -4.12
N ALA A 91 -6.40 3.94 -3.68
CA ALA A 91 -5.21 3.83 -4.52
C ALA A 91 -5.42 2.86 -5.70
N THR A 92 -6.11 1.73 -5.47
CA THR A 92 -6.47 0.77 -6.51
C THR A 92 -7.37 1.41 -7.56
N ILE A 93 -8.45 2.06 -7.14
CA ILE A 93 -9.40 2.73 -8.04
C ILE A 93 -8.67 3.83 -8.84
N TYR A 94 -7.81 4.61 -8.18
CA TYR A 94 -7.02 5.64 -8.84
C TYR A 94 -6.07 5.06 -9.88
N ALA A 95 -5.32 4.00 -9.55
CA ALA A 95 -4.33 3.39 -10.41
C ALA A 95 -4.94 2.78 -11.68
N VAL A 96 -6.15 2.23 -11.58
CA VAL A 96 -6.89 1.70 -12.74
C VAL A 96 -7.40 2.81 -13.66
N LYS A 97 -7.81 3.95 -13.09
CA LYS A 97 -8.30 5.12 -13.85
C LYS A 97 -7.17 5.96 -14.45
N ASN A 98 -6.03 6.08 -13.78
CA ASN A 98 -4.93 6.98 -14.15
C ASN A 98 -3.69 6.19 -14.59
N ILE A 99 -3.57 5.96 -15.90
CA ILE A 99 -2.48 5.17 -16.49
C ILE A 99 -1.19 5.96 -16.75
N HIS A 100 -1.21 7.28 -16.54
CA HIS A 100 -0.08 8.17 -16.85
C HIS A 100 0.70 8.60 -15.60
N LYS A 101 0.15 8.39 -14.41
CA LYS A 101 0.76 8.85 -13.15
C LYS A 101 0.51 7.82 -12.04
N PRO A 102 1.54 7.45 -11.26
CA PRO A 102 1.34 6.60 -10.10
C PRO A 102 0.56 7.32 -9.00
N TYR A 103 -0.20 6.56 -8.22
CA TYR A 103 -0.80 7.06 -6.98
C TYR A 103 0.28 7.36 -5.95
N ARG A 104 0.13 8.44 -5.17
CA ARG A 104 1.00 8.71 -4.02
C ARG A 104 0.18 8.77 -2.76
N TYR A 105 0.55 7.97 -1.76
CA TYR A 105 -0.15 8.01 -0.48
C TYR A 105 0.17 9.32 0.26
N PRO A 106 -0.84 10.00 0.83
CA PRO A 106 -0.58 11.17 1.65
C PRO A 106 0.01 10.77 3.00
N LEU A 107 0.80 11.67 3.61
CA LEU A 107 1.26 11.56 5.00
C LEU A 107 2.05 10.27 5.32
N ILE A 108 2.86 9.80 4.36
CA ILE A 108 3.78 8.68 4.57
C ILE A 108 5.23 9.08 4.29
N TRP A 109 6.16 8.38 4.93
CA TRP A 109 7.57 8.42 4.57
C TRP A 109 7.83 7.56 3.33
N HIS A 110 8.64 8.08 2.41
CA HIS A 110 9.00 7.41 1.16
C HIS A 110 10.42 6.88 1.26
N PHE A 111 10.58 5.56 1.36
CA PHE A 111 11.87 4.89 1.47
C PHE A 111 12.39 4.39 0.11
N LEU A 112 11.48 4.01 -0.80
CA LEU A 112 11.77 3.54 -2.16
C LEU A 112 11.48 4.56 -3.25
#